data_AF-A0A550BS50-F1
#
_entry.id   AF-A0A550BS50-F1
#
_cell.length_a   1.000
_cell.length_b   1.000
_cell.length_c   1.000
_cell.angle_alpha   90.00
_cell.angle_beta   90.00
_cell.angle_gamma   90.00
#
_symmetry.space_group_name_H-M   'P 1'
#
loop_
_entity.id
_entity.type
_entity.pdbx_description
1 polymer ?
#
loop_
_entity_poly.entity_id
_entity_poly.type
_entity_poly.pdbx_seq_one_letter_code
_entity_poly.pdbx_strand_id
1 'polypeptide(L)'
;MDIPQRIAFEWTQFPNNVPLPSHETSARLIGGTLHFLHLCVRVSQGRAVPDSERGWEDMYNEDNGNSWFNWTVPLTLLLLATSVLNALYIFTRIKIYRLHRKHEPVNSPSAKFVSEELDFEPLEPPSIKAQLWGAVSRSGRWLLGMKPALPVKTRTATRILQMEVWSPGEVELSLFSVYSPAHALLWMQTGSSNWIMMFAIMALVGFQLHALTRSFKALIKDKEIIAAEVMHEYNEGFVYPRVNPIRKDAAVMTHQSEMVDPWDDYY
;
A
#
# COMPACT_ATOMS: atom_id res chain seq x y z
N MET A 1 21.71 27.13 -29.75
CA MET A 1 20.61 26.32 -29.20
C MET A 1 19.38 26.64 -30.00
N ASP A 2 18.82 25.65 -30.70
CA ASP A 2 17.65 25.84 -31.53
C ASP A 2 16.39 25.92 -30.66
N ILE A 3 15.41 26.76 -31.07
CA ILE A 3 14.12 26.97 -30.40
C ILE A 3 13.44 25.65 -29.93
N PRO A 4 13.38 24.57 -30.72
CA PRO A 4 12.81 23.29 -30.27
C PRO A 4 13.56 22.63 -29.11
N GLN A 5 14.89 22.78 -29.01
CA GLN A 5 15.67 22.22 -27.90
C GLN A 5 15.37 22.95 -26.59
N ARG A 6 15.16 24.28 -26.65
CA ARG A 6 14.79 25.09 -25.49
C ARG A 6 13.39 24.73 -24.97
N ILE A 7 12.43 24.53 -25.87
CA ILE A 7 11.06 24.11 -25.49
C ILE A 7 11.08 22.71 -24.88
N ALA A 8 11.83 21.77 -25.47
CA ALA A 8 11.96 20.42 -24.93
C ALA A 8 12.58 20.44 -23.52
N PHE A 9 13.63 21.25 -23.31
CA PHE A 9 14.24 21.44 -22.00
C PHE A 9 13.25 22.04 -21.00
N GLU A 10 12.56 23.13 -21.34
CA GLU A 10 11.56 23.76 -20.47
C GLU A 10 10.40 22.80 -20.12
N TRP A 11 9.96 21.97 -21.07
CA TRP A 11 8.95 20.93 -20.81
C TRP A 11 9.46 19.86 -19.84
N THR A 12 10.73 19.43 -19.96
CA THR A 12 11.30 18.48 -18.99
C THR A 12 11.47 19.07 -17.59
N GLN A 13 11.67 20.39 -17.47
CA GLN A 13 11.77 21.09 -16.19
C GLN A 13 10.39 21.43 -15.60
N PHE A 14 9.33 21.47 -16.41
CA PHE A 14 7.99 21.86 -16.00
C PHE A 14 7.42 21.05 -14.81
N PRO A 15 7.54 19.70 -14.75
CA PRO A 15 7.07 18.92 -13.60
C PRO A 15 7.75 19.28 -12.28
N ASN A 16 9.00 19.77 -12.34
CA ASN A 16 9.77 20.14 -11.16
C ASN A 16 9.57 21.62 -10.76
N ASN A 17 9.12 22.46 -11.70
CA ASN A 17 8.94 23.90 -11.49
C ASN A 17 7.52 24.29 -11.07
N VAL A 18 6.54 23.39 -11.20
CA VAL A 18 5.17 23.62 -10.76
C VAL A 18 4.96 22.96 -9.41
N PRO A 19 4.59 23.70 -8.35
CA PRO A 19 4.26 23.09 -7.07
C PRO A 19 3.06 22.17 -7.28
N LEU A 20 3.28 20.86 -7.13
CA LEU A 20 2.21 19.89 -7.20
C LEU A 20 1.22 20.17 -6.06
N PRO A 21 -0.10 20.02 -6.31
CA PRO A 21 -1.10 20.17 -5.25
C PRO A 21 -0.83 19.16 -4.14
N SER A 22 -1.25 19.49 -2.91
CA SER A 22 -1.16 18.54 -1.79
C SER A 22 -1.87 17.23 -2.14
N HIS A 23 -1.41 16.12 -1.55
CA HIS A 23 -1.97 14.80 -1.82
C HIS A 23 -3.50 14.77 -1.63
N GLU A 24 -4.01 15.43 -0.59
CA GLU A 24 -5.45 15.59 -0.37
C GLU A 24 -6.16 16.37 -1.49
N THR A 25 -5.56 17.47 -1.94
CA THR A 25 -6.14 18.31 -2.99
C THR A 25 -6.18 17.55 -4.31
N SER A 26 -5.09 16.86 -4.67
CA SER A 26 -5.07 16.00 -5.86
C SER A 26 -6.15 14.92 -5.81
N ALA A 27 -6.31 14.25 -4.66
CA ALA A 27 -7.30 13.20 -4.49
C ALA A 27 -8.74 13.73 -4.58
N ARG A 28 -9.03 14.89 -3.96
CA ARG A 28 -10.35 15.54 -4.07
C ARG A 28 -10.65 15.99 -5.50
N LEU A 29 -9.67 16.53 -6.23
CA LEU A 29 -9.84 16.91 -7.63
C LEU A 29 -10.10 15.70 -8.52
N ILE A 30 -9.31 14.63 -8.36
CA ILE A 30 -9.50 13.38 -9.12
C ILE A 30 -10.85 12.75 -8.78
N GLY A 31 -11.15 12.56 -7.49
CA GLY A 31 -12.41 11.97 -7.03
C GLY A 31 -13.64 12.79 -7.45
N GLY A 32 -13.57 14.12 -7.35
CA GLY A 32 -14.60 15.03 -7.83
C GLY A 32 -14.80 14.93 -9.34
N THR A 33 -13.72 14.80 -10.12
CA THR A 33 -13.77 14.57 -11.57
C THR A 33 -14.45 13.22 -11.89
N LEU A 34 -14.13 12.15 -11.14
CA LEU A 34 -14.78 10.85 -11.32
C LEU A 34 -16.28 10.91 -11.01
N HIS A 35 -16.67 11.60 -9.94
CA HIS A 35 -18.09 11.87 -9.64
C HIS A 35 -18.77 12.67 -10.75
N PHE A 36 -18.13 13.70 -11.26
CA PHE A 36 -18.65 14.53 -12.35
C PHE A 36 -18.83 13.72 -13.64
N LEU A 37 -17.84 12.90 -14.01
CA LEU A 37 -17.95 12.00 -15.16
C LEU A 37 -19.10 11.00 -14.99
N HIS A 38 -19.26 10.42 -13.79
CA HIS A 38 -20.40 9.55 -13.48
C HIS A 38 -21.73 10.30 -13.62
N LEU A 39 -21.82 11.55 -13.15
CA LEU A 39 -23.01 12.38 -13.31
C LEU A 39 -23.31 12.62 -14.80
N CYS A 40 -22.31 12.96 -15.62
CA CYS A 40 -22.48 13.15 -17.06
C CYS A 40 -23.01 11.89 -17.74
N VAL A 41 -22.47 10.73 -17.37
CA VAL A 41 -22.96 9.42 -17.83
C VAL A 41 -24.42 9.21 -17.44
N ARG A 42 -24.79 9.48 -16.18
CA ARG A 42 -26.17 9.31 -15.71
C ARG A 42 -27.14 10.26 -16.39
N VAL A 43 -26.76 11.52 -16.58
CA VAL A 43 -27.58 12.48 -17.34
C VAL A 43 -27.75 12.02 -18.80
N SER A 44 -26.71 11.48 -19.42
CA SER A 44 -26.80 10.92 -20.77
C SER A 44 -27.72 9.70 -20.83
N GLN A 45 -27.67 8.81 -19.82
CA GLN A 45 -28.54 7.64 -19.73
C GLN A 45 -30.01 8.03 -19.48
N GLY A 46 -30.27 9.01 -18.61
CA GLY A 46 -31.62 9.48 -18.31
C GLY A 46 -32.29 10.25 -19.44
N ARG A 47 -31.51 10.78 -20.40
CA ARG A 47 -32.03 11.40 -21.63
C ARG A 47 -32.41 10.36 -22.69
N ALA A 48 -31.93 9.12 -22.56
CA ALA A 48 -32.34 8.04 -23.45
C ALA A 48 -33.72 7.55 -22.99
N VAL A 49 -34.74 7.72 -23.84
CA VAL A 49 -36.10 7.22 -23.58
C VAL A 49 -36.06 5.69 -23.59
N PRO A 50 -36.50 5.01 -22.51
CA PRO A 50 -36.58 3.55 -22.49
C PRO A 50 -37.52 3.04 -23.58
N ASP A 51 -37.17 1.92 -24.22
CA ASP A 51 -38.01 1.32 -25.28
C ASP A 51 -39.43 0.98 -24.80
N SER A 52 -39.62 0.76 -23.50
CA SER A 52 -40.93 0.52 -22.89
C SER A 52 -41.84 1.75 -22.80
N GLU A 53 -41.26 2.95 -22.86
CA GLU A 53 -41.97 4.24 -22.81
C GLU A 53 -42.10 4.90 -24.19
N ARG A 54 -41.51 4.29 -25.23
CA ARG A 54 -41.67 4.74 -26.62
C ARG A 54 -43.08 4.45 -27.11
N GLY A 55 -43.77 5.49 -27.56
CA GLY A 55 -45.07 5.37 -28.23
C GLY A 55 -44.92 4.78 -29.64
N TRP A 56 -46.00 4.19 -30.17
CA TRP A 56 -46.05 3.67 -31.54
C TRP A 56 -45.68 4.71 -32.61
N GLU A 57 -45.84 6.00 -32.30
CA GLU A 57 -45.47 7.13 -33.17
C GLU A 57 -43.94 7.30 -33.32
N ASP A 58 -43.16 6.93 -32.30
CA ASP A 58 -41.69 7.01 -32.31
C ASP A 58 -41.03 5.79 -32.97
N MET A 59 -41.79 4.70 -33.14
CA MET A 59 -41.33 3.44 -33.75
C MET A 59 -40.96 3.61 -35.23
N TYR A 60 -41.59 4.56 -35.93
CA TYR A 60 -41.28 4.86 -37.34
C TYR A 60 -39.98 5.66 -37.53
N ASN A 61 -39.43 6.25 -36.46
CA ASN A 61 -38.18 7.02 -36.48
C ASN A 61 -36.99 6.23 -35.89
N GLU A 62 -37.13 4.92 -35.68
CA GLU A 62 -36.16 4.05 -35.00
C GLU A 62 -34.74 4.09 -35.60
N ASP A 63 -34.62 4.32 -36.91
CA ASP A 63 -33.33 4.22 -37.63
C ASP A 63 -32.46 5.49 -37.50
N ASN A 64 -33.03 6.62 -37.07
CA ASN A 64 -32.32 7.91 -37.05
C ASN A 64 -31.62 8.24 -35.71
N GLY A 65 -31.77 7.41 -34.68
CA GLY A 65 -31.32 7.75 -33.32
C GLY A 65 -30.65 6.63 -32.52
N ASN A 66 -30.70 5.38 -32.98
CA ASN A 66 -30.09 4.27 -32.23
C ASN A 66 -28.61 4.13 -32.60
N SER A 67 -27.74 4.82 -31.86
CA SER A 67 -26.30 4.62 -31.99
C SER A 67 -25.96 3.17 -31.66
N TRP A 68 -25.43 2.43 -32.64
CA TRP A 68 -24.95 1.04 -32.48
C TRP A 68 -23.92 0.88 -31.34
N PHE A 69 -23.32 1.99 -30.92
CA PHE A 69 -22.42 2.07 -29.77
C PHE A 69 -22.95 3.03 -28.71
N ASN A 70 -23.14 2.51 -27.50
CA ASN A 70 -23.46 3.30 -26.32
C ASN A 70 -22.20 3.52 -25.46
N TRP A 71 -21.62 4.72 -25.54
CA TRP A 71 -20.40 5.10 -24.81
C TRP A 71 -20.56 5.09 -23.28
N THR A 72 -21.80 5.15 -22.77
CA THR A 72 -22.05 5.22 -21.31
C THR A 72 -21.70 3.91 -20.61
N VAL A 73 -21.93 2.76 -21.26
CA VAL A 73 -21.62 1.43 -20.71
C VAL A 73 -20.11 1.23 -20.47
N PRO A 74 -19.22 1.35 -21.47
CA PRO A 74 -17.79 1.18 -21.24
C PRO A 74 -17.23 2.23 -20.28
N LEU A 75 -17.77 3.46 -20.27
CA LEU A 75 -17.32 4.46 -19.31
C LEU A 75 -17.74 4.13 -17.87
N THR A 76 -18.96 3.63 -17.63
CA THR A 76 -19.34 3.14 -16.29
C THR A 76 -18.45 1.99 -15.82
N LEU A 77 -18.14 1.03 -16.71
CA LEU A 77 -17.25 -0.07 -16.40
C LEU A 77 -15.83 0.41 -16.10
N LEU A 78 -15.33 1.40 -16.86
CA LEU A 78 -14.03 2.02 -16.61
C LEU A 78 -14.00 2.70 -15.24
N LEU A 79 -15.00 3.52 -14.91
CA LEU A 79 -15.06 4.26 -13.64
C LEU A 79 -15.20 3.31 -12.44
N LEU A 80 -15.98 2.23 -12.58
CA LEU A 80 -16.04 1.16 -11.59
C LEU A 80 -14.69 0.45 -11.46
N ALA A 81 -14.07 0.06 -12.57
CA ALA A 81 -12.78 -0.59 -12.58
C ALA A 81 -11.70 0.28 -11.92
N THR A 82 -11.66 1.58 -12.20
CA THR A 82 -10.73 2.53 -11.55
C THR A 82 -10.91 2.53 -10.03
N SER A 83 -12.16 2.56 -9.52
CA SER A 83 -12.41 2.51 -8.08
C SER A 83 -11.97 1.19 -7.44
N VAL A 84 -12.22 0.06 -8.12
CA VAL A 84 -11.83 -1.27 -7.65
C VAL A 84 -10.32 -1.44 -7.69
N LEU A 85 -9.67 -1.00 -8.76
CA LEU A 85 -8.21 -1.04 -8.88
C LEU A 85 -7.54 -0.17 -7.81
N ASN A 86 -8.07 1.02 -7.52
CA ASN A 86 -7.58 1.85 -6.41
C ASN A 86 -7.72 1.12 -5.07
N ALA A 87 -8.88 0.52 -4.80
CA ALA A 87 -9.09 -0.27 -3.59
C ALA A 87 -8.10 -1.44 -3.48
N LEU A 88 -7.94 -2.23 -4.56
CA LEU A 88 -6.98 -3.34 -4.60
C LEU A 88 -5.55 -2.86 -4.41
N TYR A 89 -5.16 -1.75 -5.04
CA TYR A 89 -3.84 -1.17 -4.90
C TYR A 89 -3.55 -0.79 -3.45
N ILE A 90 -4.48 -0.09 -2.79
CA ILE A 90 -4.34 0.31 -1.38
C ILE A 90 -4.14 -0.92 -0.49
N PHE A 91 -4.98 -1.94 -0.62
CA PHE A 91 -4.92 -3.13 0.25
C PHE A 91 -3.75 -4.08 -0.06
N THR A 92 -3.12 -3.97 -1.23
CA THR A 92 -1.93 -4.78 -1.61
C THR A 92 -0.61 -4.03 -1.43
N ARG A 93 -0.65 -2.73 -1.11
CA ARG A 93 0.55 -1.93 -0.87
C ARG A 93 1.14 -2.24 0.50
N ILE A 94 2.22 -3.00 0.50
CA ILE A 94 2.95 -3.41 1.69
C ILE A 94 4.42 -2.99 1.60
N LYS A 95 5.01 -2.71 2.75
CA LYS A 95 6.42 -2.42 2.91
C LYS A 95 7.04 -3.45 3.85
N ILE A 96 8.18 -4.00 3.43
CA ILE A 96 8.88 -5.04 4.17
C ILE A 96 9.90 -4.38 5.12
N TYR A 97 9.91 -4.85 6.37
CA TYR A 97 10.92 -4.51 7.36
C TYR A 97 11.56 -5.80 7.89
N ARG A 98 12.88 -5.79 8.11
CA ARG A 98 13.62 -6.88 8.75
C ARG A 98 14.13 -6.39 10.11
N LEU A 99 13.87 -7.17 11.15
CA LEU A 99 14.32 -6.89 12.51
C LEU A 99 15.50 -7.81 12.81
N HIS A 100 16.72 -7.25 12.81
CA HIS A 100 17.95 -8.06 12.82
C HIS A 100 18.31 -8.55 14.21
N ARG A 101 17.99 -7.77 15.26
CA ARG A 101 18.31 -8.15 16.65
C ARG A 101 17.19 -8.89 17.38
N LYS A 102 16.03 -9.05 16.73
CA LYS A 102 14.86 -9.68 17.34
C LYS A 102 14.75 -11.15 16.97
N HIS A 103 15.05 -12.02 17.92
CA HIS A 103 14.95 -13.48 17.75
C HIS A 103 13.60 -14.08 18.21
N GLU A 104 12.86 -13.35 19.04
CA GLU A 104 11.57 -13.79 19.57
C GLU A 104 10.40 -13.44 18.63
N PRO A 105 9.36 -14.30 18.58
CA PRO A 105 8.17 -14.02 17.78
C PRO A 105 7.45 -12.78 18.30
N VAL A 106 7.18 -11.84 17.40
CA VAL A 106 6.36 -10.66 17.70
C VAL A 106 4.89 -11.01 17.61
N ASN A 107 4.09 -10.44 18.51
CA ASN A 107 2.63 -10.49 18.45
C ASN A 107 2.10 -9.59 17.31
N SER A 108 2.36 -9.93 16.06
CA SER A 108 1.74 -9.31 14.88
C SER A 108 1.40 -10.39 13.84
N PRO A 109 0.19 -10.36 13.24
CA PRO A 109 -0.15 -11.26 12.15
C PRO A 109 0.71 -11.06 10.90
N SER A 110 1.37 -9.91 10.79
CA SER A 110 2.23 -9.51 9.67
C SER A 110 3.68 -10.02 9.82
N ALA A 111 4.01 -10.63 10.95
CA ALA A 111 5.37 -11.08 11.28
C ALA A 111 5.60 -12.53 10.82
N LYS A 112 6.72 -12.76 10.14
CA LYS A 112 7.15 -14.08 9.68
C LYS A 112 8.67 -14.25 9.82
N PHE A 113 9.10 -15.46 10.13
CA PHE A 113 10.53 -15.79 10.10
C PHE A 113 10.95 -16.16 8.67
N VAL A 114 12.00 -15.53 8.18
CA VAL A 114 12.57 -15.73 6.84
C VAL A 114 14.05 -16.07 6.99
N SER A 115 14.59 -16.88 6.08
CA SER A 115 16.04 -17.15 6.03
C SER A 115 16.81 -15.84 5.81
N GLU A 116 17.88 -15.66 6.57
CA GLU A 116 18.88 -14.64 6.35
C GLU A 116 19.74 -15.06 5.16
N GLU A 117 19.32 -14.65 3.98
CA GLU A 117 20.19 -14.58 2.81
C GLU A 117 20.87 -13.21 2.85
N LEU A 118 22.21 -13.22 2.69
CA LEU A 118 23.08 -12.03 2.76
C LEU A 118 22.93 -11.21 1.47
N ASP A 119 21.70 -10.82 1.16
CA ASP A 119 21.37 -10.05 -0.03
C ASP A 119 21.42 -8.57 0.30
N PHE A 120 22.33 -7.86 -0.37
CA PHE A 120 22.46 -6.40 -0.29
C PHE A 120 21.47 -5.66 -1.20
N GLU A 121 20.61 -6.40 -1.90
CA GLU A 121 19.59 -5.82 -2.77
C GLU A 121 18.42 -5.24 -1.95
N PRO A 122 17.80 -4.13 -2.41
CA PRO A 122 16.59 -3.61 -1.79
C PRO A 122 15.49 -4.67 -1.72
N LEU A 123 14.82 -4.78 -0.57
CA LEU A 123 13.73 -5.73 -0.40
C LEU A 123 12.56 -5.40 -1.31
N GLU A 124 12.26 -6.27 -2.26
CA GLU A 124 11.09 -6.13 -3.12
C GLU A 124 9.83 -6.71 -2.45
N PRO A 125 8.72 -5.95 -2.40
CA PRO A 125 7.44 -6.49 -1.96
C PRO A 125 6.98 -7.58 -2.94
N PRO A 126 6.22 -8.59 -2.47
CA PRO A 126 5.68 -9.61 -3.35
C PRO A 126 4.81 -8.98 -4.43
N SER A 127 4.91 -9.50 -5.65
CA SER A 127 4.13 -9.04 -6.80
C SER A 127 2.63 -8.97 -6.46
N ILE A 128 1.95 -7.92 -6.91
CA ILE A 128 0.50 -7.76 -6.72
C ILE A 128 -0.25 -8.99 -7.21
N LYS A 129 0.19 -9.61 -8.31
CA LYS A 129 -0.38 -10.87 -8.82
C LYS A 129 -0.29 -12.01 -7.81
N ALA A 130 0.86 -12.16 -7.16
CA ALA A 130 1.08 -13.18 -6.14
C ALA A 130 0.25 -12.90 -4.88
N GLN A 131 0.12 -11.63 -4.48
CA GLN A 131 -0.72 -11.24 -3.35
C GLN A 131 -2.21 -11.52 -3.63
N LEU A 132 -2.70 -11.14 -4.81
CA LEU A 132 -4.08 -11.40 -5.23
C LEU A 132 -4.35 -12.90 -5.34
N TRP A 133 -3.44 -13.67 -5.96
CA TRP A 133 -3.55 -15.12 -6.02
C TRP A 133 -3.52 -15.76 -4.61
N GLY A 134 -2.69 -15.22 -3.72
CA GLY A 134 -2.67 -15.58 -2.31
C GLY A 134 -4.01 -15.31 -1.61
N ALA A 135 -4.63 -14.16 -1.87
CA ALA A 135 -5.95 -13.84 -1.32
C ALA A 135 -7.04 -14.77 -1.89
N VAL A 136 -7.06 -14.99 -3.20
CA VAL A 136 -8.01 -15.89 -3.88
C VAL A 136 -7.86 -17.31 -3.35
N SER A 137 -6.64 -17.82 -3.24
CA SER A 137 -6.39 -19.17 -2.73
C SER A 137 -6.76 -19.31 -1.25
N ARG A 138 -6.54 -18.29 -0.40
CA ARG A 138 -7.00 -18.28 1.00
C ARG A 138 -8.53 -18.28 1.09
N SER A 139 -9.19 -17.44 0.30
CA SER A 139 -10.65 -17.38 0.23
C SER A 139 -11.25 -18.69 -0.27
N GLY A 140 -10.69 -19.28 -1.32
CA GLY A 140 -11.11 -20.58 -1.84
C GLY A 140 -10.90 -21.71 -0.83
N ARG A 141 -9.75 -21.74 -0.14
CA ARG A 141 -9.50 -22.71 0.93
C ARG A 141 -10.45 -22.55 2.11
N TRP A 142 -10.76 -21.31 2.49
CA TRP A 142 -11.73 -21.02 3.54
C TRP A 142 -13.14 -21.51 3.14
N LEU A 143 -13.57 -21.22 1.91
CA LEU A 143 -14.86 -21.68 1.38
C LEU A 143 -14.96 -23.22 1.33
N LEU A 144 -13.86 -23.90 1.00
CA LEU A 144 -13.82 -25.36 0.86
C LEU A 144 -13.38 -26.08 2.16
N GLY A 145 -13.18 -25.35 3.27
CA GLY A 145 -12.73 -25.93 4.55
C GLY A 145 -11.33 -26.57 4.52
N MET A 146 -10.49 -26.23 3.54
CA MET A 146 -9.16 -26.81 3.37
C MET A 146 -8.15 -26.19 4.34
N LYS A 147 -7.43 -27.02 5.09
CA LYS A 147 -6.37 -26.56 5.98
C LYS A 147 -5.13 -26.15 5.18
N PRO A 148 -4.39 -25.11 5.61
CA PRO A 148 -3.12 -24.76 4.99
C PRO A 148 -2.11 -25.90 5.15
N ALA A 149 -1.27 -26.09 4.12
CA ALA A 149 -0.13 -27.00 4.21
C ALA A 149 0.86 -26.49 5.27
N LEU A 150 1.43 -27.41 6.06
CA LEU A 150 2.42 -27.07 7.06
C LEU A 150 3.69 -26.54 6.37
N PRO A 151 4.29 -25.45 6.89
CA PRO A 151 5.53 -24.93 6.31
C PRO A 151 6.66 -25.95 6.45
N VAL A 152 7.37 -26.21 5.34
CA VAL A 152 8.55 -27.08 5.33
C VAL A 152 9.63 -26.43 6.19
N LYS A 153 10.06 -27.10 7.26
CA LYS A 153 11.16 -26.63 8.11
C LYS A 153 12.49 -26.80 7.37
N THR A 154 12.99 -25.76 6.73
CA THR A 154 14.41 -25.68 6.33
C THR A 154 15.28 -25.56 7.58
N ARG A 155 16.26 -26.47 7.71
CA ARG A 155 16.99 -26.78 8.96
C ARG A 155 18.27 -25.98 9.21
N THR A 156 18.74 -25.15 8.29
CA THR A 156 20.14 -24.67 8.31
C THR A 156 20.36 -23.17 8.09
N ALA A 157 19.32 -22.36 7.90
CA ALA A 157 19.47 -20.92 7.73
C ALA A 157 19.20 -20.16 9.04
N THR A 158 20.06 -19.21 9.38
CA THR A 158 19.77 -18.18 10.39
C THR A 158 18.44 -17.52 10.03
N ARG A 159 17.54 -17.36 11.01
CA ARG A 159 16.19 -16.82 10.76
C ARG A 159 16.13 -15.39 11.25
N ILE A 160 15.84 -14.46 10.33
CA ILE A 160 15.50 -13.08 10.67
C ILE A 160 13.98 -12.96 10.75
N LEU A 161 13.52 -12.13 11.69
CA LEU A 161 12.13 -11.75 11.75
C LEU A 161 11.83 -10.67 10.69
N GLN A 162 10.95 -10.99 9.75
CA GLN A 162 10.47 -10.08 8.71
C GLN A 162 9.02 -9.67 9.02
N MET A 163 8.72 -8.39 8.87
CA MET A 163 7.37 -7.84 9.01
C MET A 163 6.90 -7.21 7.70
N GLU A 164 5.69 -7.58 7.27
CA GLU A 164 5.03 -7.00 6.10
C GLU A 164 4.00 -5.95 6.55
N VAL A 165 4.39 -4.68 6.54
CA VAL A 165 3.54 -3.60 7.06
C VAL A 165 2.74 -2.95 5.95
N TRP A 166 1.43 -2.84 6.15
CA TRP A 166 0.55 -2.13 5.23
C TRP A 166 0.95 -0.64 5.13
N SER A 167 1.22 -0.15 3.93
CA SER A 167 1.74 1.20 3.73
C SER A 167 0.96 1.91 2.61
N PRO A 168 -0.30 2.30 2.85
CA PRO A 168 -1.11 2.97 1.84
C PRO A 168 -0.47 4.30 1.43
N GLY A 169 -0.62 4.68 0.17
CA GLY A 169 -0.21 6.01 -0.26
C GLY A 169 -1.28 7.04 0.09
N GLU A 170 -0.87 8.30 0.29
CA GLU A 170 -1.75 9.35 0.79
C GLU A 170 -2.82 9.75 -0.23
N VAL A 171 -2.43 9.84 -1.51
CA VAL A 171 -3.35 10.18 -2.61
C VAL A 171 -4.39 9.08 -2.79
N GLU A 172 -3.97 7.83 -2.79
CA GLU A 172 -4.82 6.66 -3.03
C GLU A 172 -5.82 6.47 -1.88
N LEU A 173 -5.35 6.61 -0.63
CA LEU A 173 -6.19 6.57 0.56
C LEU A 173 -7.24 7.69 0.55
N SER A 174 -6.81 8.93 0.23
CA SER A 174 -7.73 10.07 0.13
C SER A 174 -8.68 9.93 -1.06
N LEU A 175 -8.23 9.35 -2.17
CA LEU A 175 -9.08 9.07 -3.33
C LEU A 175 -10.12 8.00 -3.00
N PHE A 176 -9.75 6.97 -2.22
CA PHE A 176 -10.68 5.95 -1.76
C PHE A 176 -11.76 6.50 -0.82
N SER A 177 -11.44 7.52 -0.02
CA SER A 177 -12.44 8.15 0.85
C SER A 177 -13.41 9.04 0.06
N VAL A 178 -12.95 9.72 -0.99
CA VAL A 178 -13.78 10.56 -1.85
C VAL A 178 -14.58 9.72 -2.86
N TYR A 179 -13.93 8.74 -3.51
CA TYR A 179 -14.50 7.93 -4.58
C TYR A 179 -14.14 6.44 -4.40
N SER A 180 -14.97 5.73 -3.65
CA SER A 180 -14.82 4.29 -3.39
C SER A 180 -15.67 3.44 -4.35
N PRO A 181 -15.43 2.11 -4.45
CA PRO A 181 -16.30 1.20 -5.21
C PRO A 181 -17.79 1.28 -4.82
N ALA A 182 -18.08 1.59 -3.56
CA ALA A 182 -19.46 1.81 -3.12
C ALA A 182 -20.08 3.06 -3.76
N HIS A 183 -19.32 4.14 -3.94
CA HIS A 183 -19.79 5.36 -4.61
C HIS A 183 -20.07 5.11 -6.10
N ALA A 184 -19.22 4.34 -6.77
CA ALA A 184 -19.44 3.94 -8.17
C ALA A 184 -20.75 3.14 -8.34
N LEU A 185 -21.03 2.18 -7.43
CA LEU A 185 -22.28 1.42 -7.43
C LEU A 185 -23.50 2.28 -7.04
N LEU A 186 -23.34 3.22 -6.10
CA LEU A 186 -24.40 4.16 -5.74
C LEU A 186 -24.89 4.97 -6.94
N TRP A 187 -24.00 5.40 -7.83
CA TRP A 187 -24.40 6.07 -9.06
C TRP A 187 -25.25 5.18 -9.98
N MET A 188 -24.99 3.88 -10.02
CA MET A 188 -25.78 2.92 -10.81
C MET A 188 -27.20 2.75 -10.25
N GLN A 189 -27.37 2.98 -8.94
CA GLN A 189 -28.62 2.79 -8.21
C GLN A 189 -29.62 3.96 -8.30
N THR A 190 -29.29 5.04 -9.02
CA THR A 190 -30.14 6.26 -9.10
C THR A 190 -31.44 6.11 -9.93
N GLY A 191 -31.81 4.89 -10.37
CA GLY A 191 -33.02 4.59 -11.14
C GLY A 191 -34.18 4.02 -10.32
N SER A 192 -35.23 3.50 -10.98
CA SER A 192 -36.40 2.90 -10.32
C SER A 192 -36.01 1.71 -9.41
N SER A 193 -36.72 1.59 -8.29
CA SER A 193 -36.33 0.88 -7.07
C SER A 193 -35.74 -0.52 -7.30
N ASN A 194 -34.42 -0.64 -7.17
CA ASN A 194 -33.71 -1.92 -7.16
C ASN A 194 -33.20 -2.25 -5.74
N TRP A 195 -34.11 -2.71 -4.89
CA TRP A 195 -33.84 -2.99 -3.48
C TRP A 195 -32.71 -4.02 -3.25
N ILE A 196 -32.46 -4.93 -4.20
CA ILE A 196 -31.36 -5.91 -4.14
C ILE A 196 -30.00 -5.20 -4.18
N MET A 197 -29.83 -4.26 -5.11
CA MET A 197 -28.61 -3.45 -5.21
C MET A 197 -28.39 -2.58 -3.98
N MET A 198 -29.46 -2.12 -3.32
CA MET A 198 -29.36 -1.37 -2.06
C MET A 198 -28.74 -2.23 -0.94
N PHE A 199 -29.19 -3.48 -0.77
CA PHE A 199 -28.57 -4.40 0.18
C PHE A 199 -27.11 -4.70 -0.17
N ALA A 200 -26.80 -4.88 -1.46
CA ALA A 200 -25.42 -5.09 -1.90
C ALA A 200 -24.51 -3.89 -1.57
N ILE A 201 -24.99 -2.66 -1.80
CA ILE A 201 -24.26 -1.44 -1.46
C ILE A 201 -24.08 -1.31 0.05
N MET A 202 -25.12 -1.57 0.86
CA MET A 202 -25.01 -1.54 2.32
C MET A 202 -23.96 -2.55 2.84
N ALA A 203 -24.00 -3.78 2.34
CA ALA A 203 -23.01 -4.80 2.66
C ALA A 203 -21.60 -4.36 2.25
N LEU A 204 -21.45 -3.78 1.05
CA LEU A 204 -20.17 -3.27 0.55
C LEU A 204 -19.64 -2.11 1.39
N VAL A 205 -20.49 -1.17 1.82
CA VAL A 205 -20.13 -0.07 2.71
C VAL A 205 -19.68 -0.61 4.08
N GLY A 206 -20.38 -1.59 4.63
CA GLY A 206 -19.97 -2.26 5.86
C GLY A 206 -18.61 -2.97 5.71
N PHE A 207 -18.43 -3.71 4.62
CA PHE A 207 -17.19 -4.43 4.32
C PHE A 207 -16.01 -3.48 4.14
N GLN A 208 -16.15 -2.41 3.34
CA GLN A 208 -15.07 -1.46 3.09
C GLN A 208 -14.60 -0.77 4.39
N LEU A 209 -15.54 -0.37 5.27
CA LEU A 209 -15.23 0.27 6.54
C LEU A 209 -14.56 -0.70 7.52
N HIS A 210 -15.07 -1.93 7.58
CA HIS A 210 -14.47 -2.97 8.42
C HIS A 210 -13.05 -3.30 7.98
N ALA A 211 -12.83 -3.49 6.67
CA ALA A 211 -11.51 -3.75 6.09
C ALA A 211 -10.55 -2.60 6.40
N LEU A 212 -10.96 -1.35 6.14
CA LEU A 212 -10.15 -0.16 6.42
C LEU A 212 -9.79 -0.05 7.91
N THR A 213 -10.77 -0.23 8.80
CA THR A 213 -10.56 -0.18 10.26
C THR A 213 -9.58 -1.26 10.72
N ARG A 214 -9.73 -2.49 10.23
CA ARG A 214 -8.85 -3.61 10.58
C ARG A 214 -7.42 -3.34 10.12
N SER A 215 -7.25 -2.85 8.88
CA SER A 215 -5.93 -2.52 8.33
C SER A 215 -5.26 -1.38 9.10
N PHE A 216 -5.99 -0.33 9.49
CA PHE A 216 -5.45 0.75 10.31
C PHE A 216 -5.04 0.29 11.71
N LYS A 217 -5.86 -0.55 12.37
CA LYS A 217 -5.50 -1.13 13.68
C LYS A 217 -4.23 -1.97 13.59
N ALA A 218 -4.08 -2.78 12.53
CA ALA A 218 -2.87 -3.54 12.28
C ALA A 218 -1.66 -2.63 12.03
N LEU A 219 -1.83 -1.58 11.22
CA LEU A 219 -0.77 -0.62 10.91
C LEU A 219 -0.23 0.10 12.14
N ILE A 220 -1.12 0.57 13.03
CA ILE A 220 -0.70 1.25 14.27
C ILE A 220 0.12 0.30 15.13
N LYS A 221 -0.37 -0.93 15.33
CA LYS A 221 0.33 -1.96 16.10
C LYS A 221 1.70 -2.28 15.51
N ASP A 222 1.78 -2.46 14.19
CA ASP A 222 3.01 -2.78 13.48
C ASP A 222 4.03 -1.63 13.56
N LYS A 223 3.57 -0.37 13.45
CA LYS A 223 4.43 0.81 13.61
C LYS A 223 4.98 0.96 15.02
N GLU A 224 4.17 0.67 16.05
CA GLU A 224 4.62 0.70 17.45
C GLU A 224 5.72 -0.32 17.71
N ILE A 225 5.55 -1.56 17.21
CA ILE A 225 6.55 -2.62 17.30
C ILE A 225 7.85 -2.19 16.62
N ILE A 226 7.76 -1.66 15.39
CA ILE A 226 8.95 -1.22 14.64
C ILE A 226 9.64 -0.08 15.38
N ALA A 227 8.91 0.91 15.88
CA ALA A 227 9.50 2.03 16.61
C ALA A 227 10.21 1.57 17.88
N ALA A 228 9.60 0.65 18.65
CA ALA A 228 10.21 0.07 19.83
C ALA A 228 11.49 -0.70 19.49
N GLU A 229 11.48 -1.48 18.41
CA GLU A 229 12.64 -2.25 17.97
C GLU A 229 13.77 -1.35 17.45
N VAL A 230 13.45 -0.32 16.66
CA VAL A 230 14.44 0.66 16.19
C VAL A 230 15.15 1.33 17.37
N MET A 231 14.41 1.70 18.42
CA MET A 231 15.00 2.28 19.63
C MET A 231 15.86 1.27 20.38
N HIS A 232 15.44 0.00 20.45
CA HIS A 232 16.23 -1.07 21.06
C HIS A 232 17.55 -1.30 20.29
N GLU A 233 17.48 -1.46 18.97
CA GLU A 233 18.65 -1.67 18.12
C GLU A 233 19.61 -0.47 18.18
N TYR A 234 19.08 0.75 18.18
CA TYR A 234 19.86 1.97 18.33
C TYR A 234 20.56 2.03 19.69
N ASN A 235 19.85 1.72 20.78
CA ASN A 235 20.43 1.75 22.12
C ASN A 235 21.55 0.73 22.27
N GLU A 236 21.32 -0.51 21.87
CA GLU A 236 22.30 -1.60 21.91
C GLU A 236 23.50 -1.35 20.97
N GLY A 237 23.27 -0.70 19.82
CA GLY A 237 24.31 -0.51 18.80
C GLY A 237 25.17 0.72 19.02
N PHE A 238 24.57 1.81 19.48
CA PHE A 238 25.18 3.13 19.48
C PHE A 238 25.21 3.82 20.83
N VAL A 239 24.24 3.55 21.72
CA VAL A 239 24.12 4.26 23.00
C VAL A 239 24.89 3.54 24.09
N TYR A 240 24.52 2.30 24.43
CA TYR A 240 25.14 1.56 25.53
C TYR A 240 26.64 1.39 25.38
N PRO A 241 27.22 1.08 24.19
CA PRO A 241 28.67 1.01 24.03
C PRO A 241 29.39 2.32 24.33
N ARG A 242 28.73 3.48 24.16
CA ARG A 242 29.33 4.81 24.38
C ARG A 242 29.09 5.34 25.79
N VAL A 243 27.92 5.07 26.37
CA VAL A 243 27.55 5.52 27.72
C VAL A 243 28.18 4.63 28.79
N ASN A 244 28.19 3.31 28.56
CA ASN A 244 28.71 2.30 29.50
C ASN A 244 29.88 1.51 28.88
N PRO A 245 31.00 2.16 28.48
CA PRO A 245 32.13 1.44 27.93
C PRO A 245 32.75 0.55 29.00
N ILE A 246 32.89 -0.75 28.71
CA ILE A 246 33.61 -1.68 29.60
C ILE A 246 35.08 -1.30 29.57
N ARG A 247 35.56 -0.63 30.61
CA ARG A 247 36.98 -0.31 30.80
C ARG A 247 37.63 -1.42 31.63
N LYS A 248 38.85 -1.79 31.26
CA LYS A 248 39.70 -2.66 32.07
C LYS A 248 40.82 -1.80 32.64
N ASP A 249 41.01 -1.85 33.95
CA ASP A 249 42.13 -1.17 34.60
C ASP A 249 43.42 -1.91 34.21
N ALA A 250 44.25 -1.27 33.41
CA ALA A 250 45.59 -1.75 33.11
C ALA A 250 46.54 -1.18 34.17
N ALA A 251 46.99 -2.02 35.11
CA ALA A 251 48.03 -1.63 36.04
C ALA A 251 49.35 -1.46 35.27
N VAL A 252 49.80 -0.21 35.11
CA VAL A 252 51.12 0.09 34.54
C VAL A 252 52.12 0.14 35.70
N MET A 253 52.64 -1.02 36.09
CA MET A 253 53.79 -1.07 37.00
C MET A 253 55.06 -1.05 36.16
N THR A 254 55.81 0.05 36.20
CA THR A 254 57.21 0.03 35.77
C THR A 254 58.01 -0.67 36.87
N HIS A 255 58.50 -1.88 36.62
CA HIS A 255 59.39 -2.55 37.55
C HIS A 255 60.68 -1.72 37.65
N GLN A 256 61.19 -1.47 38.86
CA GLN A 256 62.45 -0.72 39.07
C GLN A 256 63.69 -1.41 38.46
N SER A 257 63.55 -2.57 37.83
CA SER A 257 64.64 -3.32 37.17
C SER A 257 64.80 -2.93 35.69
N GLU A 258 63.87 -2.14 35.14
CA GLU A 258 64.01 -1.55 33.80
C GLU A 258 64.69 -0.17 33.85
N MET A 259 64.99 0.35 35.04
CA MET A 259 65.93 1.47 35.17
C MET A 259 67.35 0.90 35.02
N VAL A 260 67.81 0.79 33.78
CA VAL A 260 69.22 0.63 33.46
C VAL A 260 69.90 1.92 33.86
N ASP A 261 70.68 1.91 34.93
CA ASP A 261 71.60 3.00 35.25
C ASP A 261 72.77 2.90 34.26
N PRO A 262 72.93 3.81 33.28
CA PRO A 262 73.98 3.72 32.27
C PRO A 262 75.40 3.95 32.85
N TRP A 263 75.52 4.10 34.17
CA TRP A 263 76.77 4.43 34.85
C TRP A 263 77.33 3.32 35.75
N ASP A 264 76.67 2.16 35.86
CA ASP A 264 77.06 1.05 36.75
C ASP A 264 78.21 0.15 36.21
N ASP A 265 78.84 0.50 35.07
CA ASP A 265 79.93 -0.28 34.43
C ASP A 265 81.34 0.00 35.02
N TYR A 266 81.44 0.66 36.17
CA TYR A 266 82.72 0.91 36.83
C TYR A 266 82.69 0.38 38.27
N TYR A 267 83.07 -0.89 38.48
CA TYR A 267 83.97 -1.36 39.54
C TYR A 267 84.20 -2.88 39.44
#